data_AF-E5SIM0-F1
#
_entry.id   AF-E5SIM0-F1
#
_cell.length_a   1.000
_cell.length_b   1.000
_cell.length_c   1.000
_cell.angle_alpha   90.00
_cell.angle_beta   90.00
_cell.angle_gamma   90.00
#
_symmetry.space_group_name_H-M   'P 1'
#
loop_
_entity.id
_entity.type
_entity.pdbx_description
1 polymer ?
#
loop_
_entity_poly.entity_id
_entity_poly.type
_entity_poly.pdbx_seq_one_letter_code
_entity_poly.pdbx_strand_id
1 'polypeptide(L)'
;MNVEYLRTRRQCCSSSKIKSHPSYCTDCRIFLCDVVAAVMSVIKVYIIMNHSNHTLSFDEIQRYSRQLILPEIGAKGQMKLNGARVLIVGAGGLGCPCAIYLAGAGIGCIGIVDFDVVEMSNLHRQILHHQQEIGTSKAESIRSAIRALNSRIECTVYNEKFSSENAMQIVCFYDIVCDCSDNVPTRYLLNDVCVLAEKPLVSGSALGWDGQLTVYNYGDGPCYRCLFAEPPPPHAVTSCSQSGVLGTVPGLIGTLQAQEVIKIVVEMQPSYAKKMLLYDGRAGTFRVIRLRGKDMQCAICGENPKIVQLVNYEEFCKTEARDLAHQISCLPEEDRVTVQHIGHLMNTGACWFIDCRPPHQYEIAHFETAINLPLDSIVRGSSTELKEKLIQLPEDVFVICNRGNQSQMAVQELRKKLNDDCRWNFKDVIGGYLAWVREVDPTFPCFG
;
A
#
# COMPACT_ATOMS: atom_id res chain seq x y z
N MET A 1 -44.27 -11.77 22.48
CA MET A 1 -45.44 -12.06 23.34
C MET A 1 -45.03 -11.90 24.79
N ASN A 2 -45.76 -11.06 25.53
CA ASN A 2 -45.35 -10.43 26.79
C ASN A 2 -45.03 -11.41 27.94
N VAL A 3 -44.00 -11.06 28.72
CA VAL A 3 -43.44 -11.75 29.89
C VAL A 3 -44.41 -11.80 31.10
N GLU A 4 -45.58 -11.20 30.99
CA GLU A 4 -46.58 -11.12 32.06
C GLU A 4 -47.52 -12.35 32.15
N TYR A 5 -47.53 -13.23 31.13
CA TYR A 5 -48.42 -14.40 31.11
C TYR A 5 -47.90 -15.60 31.94
N LEU A 6 -46.63 -15.59 32.36
CA LEU A 6 -45.99 -16.73 33.04
C LEU A 6 -46.03 -16.66 34.58
N ARG A 7 -46.54 -15.56 35.18
CA ARG A 7 -46.49 -15.37 36.64
C ARG A 7 -47.74 -15.84 37.41
N THR A 8 -48.86 -16.12 36.76
CA THR A 8 -50.14 -16.40 37.46
C THR A 8 -50.48 -17.88 37.68
N ARG A 9 -49.59 -18.84 37.40
CA ARG A 9 -49.89 -20.28 37.63
C ARG A 9 -48.81 -21.06 38.39
N ARG A 10 -47.99 -20.39 39.19
CA ARG A 10 -47.04 -21.03 40.14
C ARG A 10 -47.65 -21.37 41.51
N GLN A 11 -48.98 -21.44 41.62
CA GLN A 11 -49.69 -21.87 42.82
C GLN A 11 -50.65 -23.02 42.46
N CYS A 12 -50.11 -24.23 42.28
CA CYS A 12 -50.95 -25.43 42.35
C CYS A 12 -50.19 -26.75 42.65
N CYS A 13 -48.85 -26.75 42.63
CA CYS A 13 -48.07 -27.95 42.95
C CYS A 13 -47.37 -27.82 44.30
N SER A 14 -48.12 -27.71 45.39
CA SER A 14 -47.62 -28.04 46.73
C SER A 14 -48.79 -28.43 47.65
N SER A 15 -49.19 -29.70 47.58
CA SER A 15 -49.55 -30.49 48.78
C SER A 15 -50.07 -31.87 48.36
N SER A 16 -49.48 -32.85 49.04
CA SER A 16 -49.83 -34.25 49.07
C SER A 16 -51.30 -34.52 49.41
N LYS A 17 -52.00 -35.27 48.55
CA LYS A 17 -52.90 -36.38 48.92
C LYS A 17 -53.44 -37.06 47.67
N ILE A 18 -53.01 -38.30 47.47
CA ILE A 18 -53.57 -39.25 46.51
C ILE A 18 -54.98 -39.64 46.99
N LYS A 19 -56.02 -39.34 46.21
CA LYS A 19 -57.25 -40.16 46.12
C LYS A 19 -57.81 -40.13 44.70
N SER A 20 -58.14 -41.34 44.24
CA SER A 20 -58.78 -41.76 43.00
C SER A 20 -59.91 -40.86 42.48
N HIS A 21 -59.79 -40.34 41.25
CA HIS A 21 -60.89 -40.12 40.29
C HIS A 21 -60.35 -39.85 38.87
N PRO A 22 -60.95 -40.40 37.79
CA PRO A 22 -60.47 -40.23 36.42
C PRO A 22 -61.07 -38.98 35.78
N SER A 23 -60.50 -37.81 36.05
CA SER A 23 -60.83 -36.57 35.34
C SER A 23 -59.63 -35.62 35.31
N TYR A 24 -58.47 -36.13 34.92
CA TYR A 24 -57.33 -35.30 34.56
C TYR A 24 -57.56 -34.65 33.19
N CYS A 25 -58.24 -33.50 33.24
CA CYS A 25 -58.07 -32.30 32.42
C CYS A 25 -57.56 -32.53 30.98
N THR A 26 -58.51 -32.70 30.06
CA THR A 26 -58.32 -32.61 28.61
C THR A 26 -57.58 -31.34 28.18
N ASP A 27 -57.78 -30.22 28.88
CA ASP A 27 -57.16 -28.92 28.55
C ASP A 27 -55.64 -28.89 28.76
N CYS A 28 -55.10 -29.61 29.75
CA CYS A 28 -53.65 -29.68 29.95
C CYS A 28 -52.94 -30.53 28.88
N ARG A 29 -53.61 -31.56 28.34
CA ARG A 29 -53.08 -32.35 27.21
C ARG A 29 -53.12 -31.56 25.90
N ILE A 30 -54.17 -30.77 25.68
CA ILE A 30 -54.27 -29.89 24.50
C ILE A 30 -53.17 -28.83 24.52
N PHE A 31 -52.95 -28.17 25.67
CA PHE A 31 -51.90 -27.14 25.78
C PHE A 31 -50.49 -27.70 25.59
N LEU A 32 -50.21 -28.91 26.08
CA LEU A 32 -48.92 -29.58 25.86
C LEU A 32 -48.75 -29.99 24.38
N CYS A 33 -49.82 -30.48 23.74
CA CYS A 33 -49.81 -30.78 22.31
C CYS A 33 -49.62 -29.53 21.45
N ASP A 34 -50.24 -28.40 21.78
CA ASP A 34 -50.12 -27.16 21.02
C ASP A 34 -48.74 -26.51 21.17
N VAL A 35 -48.16 -26.55 22.38
CA VAL A 35 -46.77 -26.10 22.61
C VAL A 35 -45.78 -27.02 21.92
N VAL A 36 -45.96 -28.34 21.99
CA VAL A 36 -45.12 -29.28 21.25
C VAL A 36 -45.30 -29.10 19.74
N ALA A 37 -46.52 -28.87 19.24
CA ALA A 37 -46.76 -28.61 17.82
C ALA A 37 -46.16 -27.27 17.37
N ALA A 38 -46.19 -26.23 18.19
CA ALA A 38 -45.57 -24.94 17.91
C ALA A 38 -44.03 -25.04 17.95
N VAL A 39 -43.46 -25.69 18.96
CA VAL A 39 -42.02 -25.95 19.07
C VAL A 39 -41.57 -26.85 17.94
N MET A 40 -42.32 -27.91 17.61
CA MET A 40 -42.03 -28.78 16.48
C MET A 40 -42.20 -28.04 15.16
N SER A 41 -43.13 -27.08 15.03
CA SER A 41 -43.26 -26.25 13.82
C SER A 41 -42.12 -25.23 13.69
N VAL A 42 -41.67 -24.62 14.78
CA VAL A 42 -40.46 -23.77 14.80
C VAL A 42 -39.22 -24.59 14.49
N ILE A 43 -39.09 -25.79 15.07
CA ILE A 43 -38.03 -26.75 14.75
C ILE A 43 -38.15 -27.22 13.30
N LYS A 44 -39.35 -27.46 12.78
CA LYS A 44 -39.57 -27.85 11.37
C LYS A 44 -39.22 -26.72 10.43
N VAL A 45 -39.55 -25.48 10.74
CA VAL A 45 -39.13 -24.29 9.98
C VAL A 45 -37.61 -24.13 10.07
N TYR A 46 -37.01 -24.30 11.25
CA TYR A 46 -35.56 -24.24 11.44
C TYR A 46 -34.82 -25.38 10.70
N ILE A 47 -35.39 -26.58 10.68
CA ILE A 47 -34.88 -27.76 9.95
C ILE A 47 -35.09 -27.59 8.44
N ILE A 48 -36.23 -27.04 7.98
CA ILE A 48 -36.50 -26.78 6.56
C ILE A 48 -35.59 -25.64 6.05
N MET A 49 -35.33 -24.61 6.86
CA MET A 49 -34.36 -23.56 6.52
C MET A 49 -32.93 -24.11 6.47
N ASN A 50 -32.57 -25.06 7.35
CA ASN A 50 -31.26 -25.73 7.36
C ASN A 50 -31.13 -26.90 6.36
N HIS A 51 -32.22 -27.34 5.73
CA HIS A 51 -32.22 -28.32 4.63
C HIS A 51 -32.32 -27.68 3.24
N SER A 52 -32.05 -26.38 3.15
CA SER A 52 -31.90 -25.73 1.85
C SER A 52 -30.60 -26.19 1.19
N ASN A 53 -30.64 -26.73 -0.02
CA ASN A 53 -29.48 -27.10 -0.86
C ASN A 53 -28.66 -25.86 -1.32
N HIS A 54 -28.42 -24.92 -0.42
CA HIS A 54 -27.74 -23.66 -0.70
C HIS A 54 -26.38 -23.69 -0.03
N THR A 55 -25.33 -23.56 -0.83
CA THR A 55 -23.94 -23.60 -0.40
C THR A 55 -23.46 -22.35 0.34
N LEU A 56 -24.24 -21.26 0.31
CA LEU A 56 -23.98 -20.01 1.03
C LEU A 56 -24.98 -19.85 2.17
N SER A 57 -24.51 -19.32 3.30
CA SER A 57 -25.37 -18.95 4.43
C SER A 57 -26.28 -17.76 4.10
N PHE A 58 -27.35 -17.60 4.88
CA PHE A 58 -28.27 -16.46 4.74
C PHE A 58 -27.53 -15.11 4.79
N ASP A 59 -26.62 -14.93 5.75
CA ASP A 59 -25.86 -13.69 5.92
C ASP A 59 -24.95 -13.41 4.71
N GLU A 60 -24.36 -14.44 4.12
CA GLU A 60 -23.54 -14.31 2.90
C GLU A 60 -24.39 -13.91 1.70
N ILE A 61 -25.57 -14.53 1.54
CA ILE A 61 -26.50 -14.16 0.47
C ILE A 61 -26.94 -12.71 0.64
N GLN A 62 -27.27 -12.28 1.86
CA GLN A 62 -27.70 -10.92 2.13
C GLN A 62 -26.58 -9.91 1.82
N ARG A 63 -25.37 -10.16 2.34
CA ARG A 63 -24.20 -9.28 2.17
C ARG A 63 -23.76 -9.17 0.72
N TYR A 64 -23.63 -10.31 0.03
CA TYR A 64 -23.11 -10.37 -1.33
C TYR A 64 -24.20 -10.33 -2.41
N SER A 65 -25.46 -10.07 -2.03
CA SER A 65 -26.62 -10.09 -2.93
C SER A 65 -26.40 -9.34 -4.25
N ARG A 66 -25.73 -8.19 -4.21
CA ARG A 66 -25.47 -7.35 -5.40
C ARG A 66 -24.40 -7.90 -6.34
N GLN A 67 -23.42 -8.64 -5.84
CA GLN A 67 -22.41 -9.29 -6.69
C GLN A 67 -22.84 -10.71 -7.11
N LEU A 68 -23.65 -11.39 -6.31
CA LEU A 68 -24.20 -12.71 -6.62
C LEU A 68 -25.09 -12.72 -7.87
N ILE A 69 -25.71 -11.59 -8.23
CA ILE A 69 -26.53 -11.48 -9.46
C ILE A 69 -25.69 -11.36 -10.73
N LEU A 70 -24.38 -11.12 -10.63
CA LEU A 70 -23.48 -11.10 -11.78
C LEU A 70 -23.27 -12.54 -12.28
N PRO A 71 -23.56 -12.85 -13.57
CA PRO A 71 -23.47 -14.21 -14.10
C PRO A 71 -22.10 -14.87 -13.91
N GLU A 72 -21.03 -14.08 -14.02
CA GLU A 72 -19.65 -14.53 -13.88
C GLU A 72 -19.26 -14.85 -12.43
N ILE A 73 -19.99 -14.28 -11.46
CA ILE A 73 -19.80 -14.57 -10.03
C ILE A 73 -20.79 -15.65 -9.62
N GLY A 74 -22.08 -15.31 -9.47
CA GLY A 74 -23.08 -16.24 -8.96
C GLY A 74 -22.70 -16.85 -7.60
N ALA A 75 -23.47 -17.86 -7.16
CA ALA A 75 -23.14 -18.57 -5.93
C ALA A 75 -21.78 -19.30 -6.01
N LYS A 76 -21.42 -19.84 -7.18
CA LYS A 76 -20.17 -20.60 -7.39
C LYS A 76 -18.93 -19.71 -7.30
N GLY A 77 -18.93 -18.56 -7.95
CA GLY A 77 -17.84 -17.59 -7.88
C GLY A 77 -17.71 -17.01 -6.47
N GLN A 78 -18.81 -16.76 -5.76
CA GLN A 78 -18.73 -16.37 -4.36
C GLN A 78 -18.08 -17.43 -3.47
N MET A 79 -18.38 -18.71 -3.68
CA MET A 79 -17.71 -19.78 -2.94
C MET A 79 -16.20 -19.81 -3.22
N LYS A 80 -15.77 -19.54 -4.45
CA LYS A 80 -14.35 -19.39 -4.79
C LYS A 80 -13.72 -18.20 -4.07
N LEU A 81 -14.40 -17.05 -4.04
CA LEU A 81 -13.95 -15.88 -3.27
C LEU A 81 -13.79 -16.23 -1.79
N ASN A 82 -14.81 -16.85 -1.18
CA ASN A 82 -14.79 -17.28 0.22
C ASN A 82 -13.66 -18.28 0.53
N GLY A 83 -13.21 -19.07 -0.45
CA GLY A 83 -12.12 -20.03 -0.28
C GLY A 83 -10.73 -19.50 -0.63
N ALA A 84 -10.64 -18.34 -1.29
CA ALA A 84 -9.38 -17.81 -1.80
C ALA A 84 -8.53 -17.14 -0.71
N ARG A 85 -7.22 -17.24 -0.90
CA ARG A 85 -6.19 -16.65 -0.03
C ARG A 85 -5.35 -15.66 -0.83
N VAL A 86 -5.40 -14.38 -0.49
CA VAL A 86 -4.68 -13.31 -1.21
C VAL A 86 -3.66 -12.65 -0.30
N LEU A 87 -2.42 -12.53 -0.78
CA LEU A 87 -1.36 -11.78 -0.09
C LEU A 87 -1.26 -10.37 -0.66
N ILE A 88 -1.20 -9.36 0.19
CA ILE A 88 -0.93 -7.97 -0.16
C ILE A 88 0.38 -7.56 0.52
N VAL A 89 1.39 -7.22 -0.29
CA VAL A 89 2.67 -6.72 0.22
C VAL A 89 2.71 -5.21 0.02
N GLY A 90 2.70 -4.48 1.12
CA GLY A 90 2.51 -3.03 1.20
C GLY A 90 1.10 -2.66 1.65
N ALA A 91 1.00 -1.99 2.79
CA ALA A 91 -0.21 -1.44 3.41
C ALA A 91 -0.41 0.06 3.09
N GLY A 92 0.29 0.58 2.08
CA GLY A 92 0.23 1.98 1.68
C GLY A 92 -0.96 2.35 0.78
N GLY A 93 -0.76 3.33 -0.10
CA GLY A 93 -1.83 3.92 -0.92
C GLY A 93 -2.45 2.96 -1.95
N LEU A 94 -1.70 1.94 -2.37
CA LEU A 94 -2.18 0.84 -3.23
C LEU A 94 -2.84 -0.26 -2.40
N GLY A 95 -2.22 -0.63 -1.28
CA GLY A 95 -2.68 -1.72 -0.42
C GLY A 95 -4.01 -1.44 0.26
N CYS A 96 -4.23 -0.20 0.72
CA CYS A 96 -5.47 0.25 1.33
C CYS A 96 -6.72 -0.04 0.47
N PRO A 97 -6.87 0.54 -0.75
CA PRO A 97 -8.02 0.25 -1.61
C PRO A 97 -8.05 -1.22 -2.06
N CYS A 98 -6.91 -1.86 -2.30
CA CYS A 98 -6.89 -3.27 -2.69
C CYS A 98 -7.51 -4.17 -1.60
N ALA A 99 -7.06 -4.01 -0.36
CA ALA A 99 -7.50 -4.80 0.78
C ALA A 99 -9.00 -4.64 1.06
N ILE A 100 -9.51 -3.40 1.06
CA ILE A 100 -10.91 -3.15 1.44
C ILE A 100 -11.90 -3.66 0.40
N TYR A 101 -11.58 -3.57 -0.89
CA TYR A 101 -12.43 -4.11 -1.95
C TYR A 101 -12.40 -5.64 -1.98
N LEU A 102 -11.25 -6.27 -1.69
CA LEU A 102 -11.17 -7.73 -1.55
C LEU A 102 -11.95 -8.24 -0.32
N ALA A 103 -11.85 -7.55 0.81
CA ALA A 103 -12.64 -7.87 2.00
C ALA A 103 -14.15 -7.69 1.77
N GLY A 104 -14.55 -6.61 1.09
CA GLY A 104 -15.93 -6.35 0.69
C GLY A 104 -16.48 -7.40 -0.27
N ALA A 105 -15.66 -7.90 -1.20
CA ALA A 105 -16.01 -8.95 -2.14
C ALA A 105 -16.10 -10.35 -1.50
N GLY A 106 -15.58 -10.52 -0.27
CA GLY A 106 -15.64 -11.76 0.46
C GLY A 106 -14.47 -12.72 0.22
N ILE A 107 -13.27 -12.21 -0.08
CA ILE A 107 -12.05 -13.04 -0.10
C ILE A 107 -11.85 -13.68 1.27
N GLY A 108 -11.79 -15.01 1.35
CA GLY A 108 -11.76 -15.76 2.61
C GLY A 108 -10.61 -15.40 3.53
N CYS A 109 -9.41 -15.30 2.96
CA CYS A 109 -8.19 -14.99 3.71
C CYS A 109 -7.39 -13.87 3.02
N ILE A 110 -7.04 -12.82 3.76
CA ILE A 110 -6.20 -11.72 3.30
C ILE A 110 -4.96 -11.64 4.20
N GLY A 111 -3.79 -11.87 3.61
CA GLY A 111 -2.49 -11.60 4.25
C GLY A 111 -2.03 -10.18 3.97
N ILE A 112 -1.60 -9.44 4.99
CA ILE A 112 -1.00 -8.11 4.84
C ILE A 112 0.44 -8.14 5.36
N VAL A 113 1.41 -7.78 4.51
CA VAL A 113 2.81 -7.62 4.90
C VAL A 113 3.17 -6.14 4.82
N ASP A 114 3.54 -5.55 5.95
CA ASP A 114 4.08 -4.19 6.03
C ASP A 114 4.82 -4.04 7.36
N PHE A 115 5.96 -3.34 7.35
CA PHE A 115 6.80 -3.13 8.53
C PHE A 115 6.74 -1.69 9.06
N ASP A 116 6.09 -0.79 8.34
CA ASP A 116 5.97 0.61 8.71
C ASP A 116 4.82 0.84 9.69
N VAL A 117 4.82 2.04 10.27
CA VAL A 117 3.75 2.57 11.10
C VAL A 117 2.95 3.65 10.37
N VAL A 118 1.73 3.90 10.82
CA VAL A 118 0.88 4.98 10.30
C VAL A 118 1.50 6.33 10.62
N GLU A 119 1.61 7.19 9.60
CA GLU A 119 2.16 8.54 9.74
C GLU A 119 1.19 9.60 9.20
N MET A 120 1.21 10.80 9.79
CA MET A 120 0.35 11.92 9.37
C MET A 120 0.52 12.26 7.88
N SER A 121 1.77 12.29 7.40
CA SER A 121 2.13 12.60 6.00
C SER A 121 1.56 11.60 4.99
N ASN A 122 1.10 10.44 5.45
CA ASN A 122 0.67 9.33 4.62
C ASN A 122 -0.87 9.25 4.49
N LEU A 123 -1.62 9.86 5.41
CA LEU A 123 -3.09 9.74 5.50
C LEU A 123 -3.84 10.27 4.27
N HIS A 124 -3.28 11.23 3.53
CA HIS A 124 -3.92 11.79 2.34
C HIS A 124 -4.11 10.78 1.19
N ARG A 125 -3.38 9.65 1.22
CA ARG A 125 -3.43 8.58 0.20
C ARG A 125 -3.68 7.18 0.78
N GLN A 126 -3.48 6.98 2.09
CA GLN A 126 -3.67 5.69 2.77
C GLN A 126 -5.00 5.67 3.52
N ILE A 127 -6.09 5.59 2.76
CA ILE A 127 -7.45 5.90 3.21
C ILE A 127 -8.06 4.94 4.23
N LEU A 128 -7.40 3.81 4.53
CA LEU A 128 -7.83 2.90 5.61
C LEU A 128 -7.24 3.27 6.97
N HIS A 129 -6.23 4.12 7.00
CA HIS A 129 -5.63 4.57 8.25
C HIS A 129 -6.30 5.85 8.72
N HIS A 130 -6.44 5.97 10.04
CA HIS A 130 -7.04 7.14 10.67
C HIS A 130 -6.03 7.92 11.51
N GLN A 131 -6.29 9.21 11.74
CA GLN A 131 -5.43 10.07 12.56
C GLN A 131 -5.19 9.52 13.98
N GLN A 132 -6.16 8.78 14.52
CA GLN A 132 -6.08 8.17 15.85
C GLN A 132 -5.13 6.96 15.89
N GLU A 133 -4.72 6.44 14.73
CA GLU A 133 -3.88 5.25 14.60
C GLU A 133 -2.42 5.61 14.29
N ILE A 134 -2.05 6.90 14.26
CA ILE A 134 -0.67 7.34 14.04
C ILE A 134 0.28 6.65 15.04
N GLY A 135 1.36 6.07 14.53
CA GLY A 135 2.35 5.29 15.30
C GLY A 135 2.01 3.81 15.47
N THR A 136 0.83 3.36 15.07
CA THR A 136 0.48 1.92 15.04
C THR A 136 0.96 1.26 13.74
N SER A 137 1.16 -0.06 13.73
CA SER A 137 1.53 -0.79 12.51
C SER A 137 0.48 -0.60 11.40
N LYS A 138 0.92 -0.28 10.18
CA LYS A 138 0.01 -0.11 9.03
C LYS A 138 -0.77 -1.40 8.76
N ALA A 139 -0.11 -2.55 8.82
CA ALA A 139 -0.75 -3.83 8.57
C ALA A 139 -1.85 -4.15 9.61
N GLU A 140 -1.64 -3.76 10.87
CA GLU A 140 -2.64 -3.89 11.94
C GLU A 140 -3.84 -2.95 11.77
N SER A 141 -3.61 -1.71 11.35
CA SER A 141 -4.68 -0.77 11.01
C SER A 141 -5.56 -1.31 9.87
N ILE A 142 -4.97 -1.83 8.79
CA ILE A 142 -5.73 -2.49 7.71
C ILE A 142 -6.54 -3.67 8.24
N ARG A 143 -5.97 -4.53 9.10
CA ARG A 143 -6.71 -5.65 9.70
C ARG A 143 -7.94 -5.18 10.47
N SER A 144 -7.80 -4.10 11.23
CA SER A 144 -8.92 -3.49 11.98
C SER A 144 -10.00 -2.98 11.03
N ALA A 145 -9.62 -2.30 9.95
CA ALA A 145 -10.55 -1.83 8.92
C ALA A 145 -11.28 -2.98 8.20
N ILE A 146 -10.57 -4.05 7.83
CA ILE A 146 -11.15 -5.26 7.22
C ILE A 146 -12.18 -5.89 8.16
N ARG A 147 -11.84 -6.07 9.45
CA ARG A 147 -12.74 -6.67 10.45
C ARG A 147 -13.98 -5.82 10.69
N ALA A 148 -13.84 -4.49 10.68
CA ALA A 148 -14.96 -3.57 10.81
C ALA A 148 -15.92 -3.66 9.61
N LEU A 149 -15.38 -3.84 8.39
CA LEU A 149 -16.19 -4.01 7.18
C LEU A 149 -16.85 -5.40 7.10
N ASN A 150 -16.06 -6.46 7.29
CA ASN A 150 -16.45 -7.84 7.09
C ASN A 150 -15.70 -8.78 8.04
N SER A 151 -16.26 -9.01 9.23
CA SER A 151 -15.66 -9.83 10.29
C SER A 151 -15.54 -11.32 9.97
N ARG A 152 -16.09 -11.78 8.85
CA ARG A 152 -15.94 -13.17 8.36
C ARG A 152 -14.60 -13.43 7.67
N ILE A 153 -13.90 -12.36 7.26
CA ILE A 153 -12.63 -12.45 6.55
C ILE A 153 -11.51 -12.74 7.55
N GLU A 154 -10.77 -13.81 7.29
CA GLU A 154 -9.53 -14.09 8.01
C GLU A 154 -8.46 -13.11 7.54
N CYS A 155 -7.93 -12.29 8.44
CA CYS A 155 -6.86 -11.35 8.11
C CYS A 155 -5.61 -11.63 8.94
N THR A 156 -4.56 -12.08 8.25
CA THR A 156 -3.25 -12.39 8.83
C THR A 156 -2.30 -11.24 8.56
N VAL A 157 -1.58 -10.80 9.60
CA VAL A 157 -0.65 -9.66 9.54
C VAL A 157 0.77 -10.16 9.76
N TYR A 158 1.67 -9.73 8.88
CA TYR A 158 3.11 -9.90 9.00
C TYR A 158 3.72 -8.52 9.21
N ASN A 159 3.97 -8.17 10.48
CA ASN A 159 4.59 -6.89 10.86
C ASN A 159 6.11 -6.97 10.75
N GLU A 160 6.59 -7.30 9.56
CA GLU A 160 7.99 -7.54 9.26
C GLU A 160 8.32 -7.12 7.84
N LYS A 161 9.60 -6.84 7.60
CA LYS A 161 10.07 -6.49 6.27
C LYS A 161 10.00 -7.71 5.36
N PHE A 162 9.35 -7.56 4.20
CA PHE A 162 9.35 -8.62 3.19
C PHE A 162 10.76 -8.77 2.61
N SER A 163 11.36 -9.95 2.80
CA SER A 163 12.78 -10.21 2.48
C SER A 163 12.97 -11.60 1.90
N SER A 164 14.16 -11.89 1.37
CA SER A 164 14.49 -13.22 0.86
C SER A 164 14.41 -14.33 1.92
N GLU A 165 14.54 -13.98 3.20
CA GLU A 165 14.52 -14.91 4.33
C GLU A 165 13.10 -15.42 4.65
N ASN A 166 12.09 -14.56 4.50
CA ASN A 166 10.70 -14.90 4.84
C ASN A 166 9.78 -15.05 3.62
N ALA A 167 10.14 -14.52 2.44
CA ALA A 167 9.24 -14.40 1.30
C ALA A 167 8.62 -15.73 0.86
N MET A 168 9.43 -16.80 0.72
CA MET A 168 8.91 -18.11 0.29
C MET A 168 7.97 -18.72 1.32
N GLN A 169 8.29 -18.57 2.61
CA GLN A 169 7.48 -19.09 3.71
C GLN A 169 6.12 -18.38 3.79
N ILE A 170 6.07 -17.09 3.46
CA ILE A 170 4.83 -16.33 3.44
C ILE A 170 4.02 -16.65 2.18
N VAL A 171 4.63 -16.53 0.99
CA VAL A 171 3.94 -16.60 -0.31
C VAL A 171 3.31 -17.98 -0.58
N CYS A 172 3.91 -19.07 -0.08
CA CYS A 172 3.39 -20.42 -0.34
C CYS A 172 1.97 -20.65 0.22
N PHE A 173 1.54 -19.90 1.23
CA PHE A 173 0.21 -19.99 1.84
C PHE A 173 -0.90 -19.27 1.07
N TYR A 174 -0.58 -18.55 -0.01
CA TYR A 174 -1.53 -17.74 -0.75
C TYR A 174 -1.67 -18.20 -2.20
N ASP A 175 -2.84 -17.95 -2.79
CA ASP A 175 -3.16 -18.31 -4.16
C ASP A 175 -2.70 -17.23 -5.14
N ILE A 176 -2.82 -15.96 -4.73
CA ILE A 176 -2.51 -14.78 -5.55
C ILE A 176 -1.76 -13.77 -4.68
N VAL A 177 -0.76 -13.11 -5.26
CA VAL A 177 0.03 -12.07 -4.59
C VAL A 177 -0.21 -10.73 -5.27
N CYS A 178 -0.41 -9.68 -4.46
CA CYS A 178 -0.49 -8.29 -4.89
C CYS A 178 0.78 -7.55 -4.49
N ASP A 179 1.48 -7.03 -5.48
CA ASP A 179 2.56 -6.06 -5.25
C ASP A 179 1.94 -4.67 -5.13
N CYS A 180 1.79 -4.24 -3.88
CA CYS A 180 1.38 -2.91 -3.49
C CYS A 180 2.54 -2.12 -2.87
N SER A 181 3.78 -2.55 -3.15
CA SER A 181 5.00 -1.90 -2.70
C SER A 181 5.37 -0.72 -3.59
N ASP A 182 6.14 0.21 -3.03
CA ASP A 182 6.58 1.44 -3.68
C ASP A 182 8.09 1.47 -3.98
N ASN A 183 8.78 0.33 -3.81
CA ASN A 183 10.22 0.24 -3.99
C ASN A 183 10.64 -0.87 -4.97
N VAL A 184 11.76 -0.63 -5.65
CA VAL A 184 12.31 -1.52 -6.68
C VAL A 184 12.78 -2.87 -6.10
N PRO A 185 13.52 -2.94 -4.97
CA PRO A 185 13.97 -4.22 -4.41
C PRO A 185 12.82 -5.20 -4.12
N THR A 186 11.75 -4.71 -3.48
CA THR A 186 10.59 -5.54 -3.13
C THR A 186 9.87 -6.04 -4.39
N ARG A 187 9.81 -5.24 -5.44
CA ARG A 187 9.19 -5.63 -6.72
C ARG A 187 9.96 -6.77 -7.41
N TYR A 188 11.29 -6.72 -7.42
CA TYR A 188 12.11 -7.82 -7.93
C TYR A 188 11.99 -9.07 -7.06
N LEU A 189 12.00 -8.92 -5.73
CA LEU A 189 11.79 -10.02 -4.80
C LEU A 189 10.42 -10.69 -5.01
N LEU A 190 9.34 -9.91 -5.09
CA LEU A 190 7.98 -10.40 -5.32
C LEU A 190 7.85 -11.11 -6.66
N ASN A 191 8.45 -10.57 -7.72
CA ASN A 191 8.53 -11.27 -8.99
C ASN A 191 9.17 -12.64 -8.83
N ASP A 192 10.34 -12.67 -8.20
CA ASP A 192 11.17 -13.87 -8.19
C ASP A 192 10.55 -14.96 -7.32
N VAL A 193 10.05 -14.62 -6.13
CA VAL A 193 9.35 -15.57 -5.26
C VAL A 193 8.05 -16.08 -5.90
N CYS A 194 7.30 -15.23 -6.61
CA CYS A 194 6.07 -15.65 -7.28
C CYS A 194 6.36 -16.59 -8.46
N VAL A 195 7.44 -16.37 -9.21
CA VAL A 195 7.88 -17.31 -10.25
C VAL A 195 8.25 -18.66 -9.62
N LEU A 196 9.07 -18.65 -8.56
CA LEU A 196 9.52 -19.88 -7.88
C LEU A 196 8.38 -20.64 -7.20
N ALA A 197 7.36 -19.94 -6.68
CA ALA A 197 6.20 -20.51 -6.02
C ALA A 197 5.00 -20.75 -6.97
N GLU A 198 5.17 -20.48 -8.27
CA GLU A 198 4.14 -20.60 -9.31
C GLU A 198 2.86 -19.81 -9.00
N LYS A 199 3.01 -18.59 -8.46
CA LYS A 199 1.90 -17.71 -8.07
C LYS A 199 1.69 -16.58 -9.06
N PRO A 200 0.45 -16.27 -9.48
CA PRO A 200 0.17 -15.07 -10.23
C PRO A 200 0.45 -13.83 -9.37
N LEU A 201 1.03 -12.81 -10.00
CA LEU A 201 1.41 -11.56 -9.36
C LEU A 201 0.66 -10.38 -9.99
N VAL A 202 -0.21 -9.73 -9.22
CA VAL A 202 -0.93 -8.52 -9.62
C VAL A 202 -0.14 -7.30 -9.13
N SER A 203 0.63 -6.68 -10.02
CA SER A 203 1.59 -5.64 -9.64
C SER A 203 1.12 -4.25 -10.08
N GLY A 204 1.02 -3.34 -9.10
CA GLY A 204 0.68 -1.95 -9.27
C GLY A 204 1.86 -1.01 -8.98
N SER A 205 1.84 0.19 -9.54
CA SER A 205 2.72 1.29 -9.15
C SER A 205 2.04 2.63 -9.38
N ALA A 206 2.47 3.66 -8.65
CA ALA A 206 1.99 5.03 -8.82
C ALA A 206 3.12 6.01 -8.50
N LEU A 207 3.27 7.06 -9.31
CA LEU A 207 4.24 8.13 -9.10
C LEU A 207 3.67 9.44 -9.66
N GLY A 208 3.65 10.51 -8.86
CA GLY A 208 3.08 11.78 -9.29
C GLY A 208 1.62 11.67 -9.72
N TRP A 209 1.38 11.74 -11.03
CA TRP A 209 0.07 11.62 -11.66
C TRP A 209 -0.09 10.31 -12.45
N ASP A 210 0.95 9.50 -12.52
CA ASP A 210 1.02 8.32 -13.38
C ASP A 210 0.80 7.06 -12.56
N GLY A 211 -0.01 6.15 -13.09
CA GLY A 211 -0.28 4.83 -12.49
C GLY A 211 -0.01 3.71 -13.49
N GLN A 212 0.42 2.55 -13.00
CA GLN A 212 0.63 1.36 -13.84
C GLN A 212 0.07 0.11 -13.18
N LEU A 213 -0.43 -0.82 -14.01
CA LEU A 213 -0.92 -2.13 -13.58
C LEU A 213 -0.58 -3.21 -14.61
N THR A 214 -0.13 -4.37 -14.15
CA THR A 214 0.08 -5.58 -14.96
C THR A 214 -0.16 -6.83 -14.11
N VAL A 215 -0.64 -7.90 -14.72
CA VAL A 215 -0.68 -9.24 -14.13
C VAL A 215 0.45 -10.08 -14.73
N TYR A 216 1.41 -10.42 -13.88
CA TYR A 216 2.58 -11.24 -14.20
C TYR A 216 2.35 -12.70 -13.79
N ASN A 217 3.17 -13.59 -14.36
CA ASN A 217 3.20 -15.01 -14.02
C ASN A 217 1.81 -15.68 -14.08
N TYR A 218 1.04 -15.34 -15.11
CA TYR A 218 -0.29 -15.91 -15.36
C TYR A 218 -0.35 -16.49 -16.78
N GLY A 219 -0.61 -17.79 -16.89
CA GLY A 219 -0.61 -18.50 -18.17
C GLY A 219 0.75 -18.43 -18.89
N ASP A 220 0.75 -18.05 -20.17
CA ASP A 220 1.96 -17.82 -20.99
C ASP A 220 2.52 -16.38 -20.85
N GLY A 221 2.06 -15.65 -19.84
CA GLY A 221 2.45 -14.27 -19.56
C GLY A 221 3.90 -14.11 -19.10
N PRO A 222 4.48 -12.91 -19.27
CA PRO A 222 5.82 -12.61 -18.79
C PRO A 222 5.88 -12.58 -17.26
N CYS A 223 7.08 -12.79 -16.72
CA CYS A 223 7.42 -12.29 -15.38
C CYS A 223 7.94 -10.85 -15.50
N TYR A 224 8.09 -10.14 -14.39
CA TYR A 224 8.63 -8.77 -14.37
C TYR A 224 10.02 -8.69 -15.03
N ARG A 225 10.91 -9.67 -14.77
CA ARG A 225 12.24 -9.75 -15.39
C ARG A 225 12.25 -9.97 -16.90
N CYS A 226 11.17 -10.49 -17.50
CA CYS A 226 11.07 -10.56 -18.96
C CYS A 226 10.98 -9.17 -19.61
N LEU A 227 10.59 -8.15 -18.85
CA LEU A 227 10.50 -6.77 -19.31
C LEU A 227 11.67 -5.92 -18.79
N PHE A 228 12.03 -6.14 -17.53
CA PHE A 228 13.07 -5.40 -16.81
C PHE A 228 14.07 -6.40 -16.24
N ALA A 229 15.02 -6.85 -17.08
CA ALA A 229 15.95 -7.91 -16.70
C ALA A 229 16.87 -7.50 -15.53
N GLU A 230 17.34 -6.25 -15.58
CA GLU A 230 18.23 -5.65 -14.60
C GLU A 230 17.59 -4.40 -13.98
N PRO A 231 17.82 -4.16 -12.68
CA PRO A 231 17.30 -2.99 -12.00
C PRO A 231 17.92 -1.73 -12.61
N PRO A 232 17.16 -0.62 -12.69
CA PRO A 232 17.71 0.66 -13.10
C PRO A 232 18.83 1.09 -12.14
N PRO A 233 19.80 1.91 -12.60
CA PRO A 233 20.82 2.47 -11.73
C PRO A 233 20.18 3.24 -10.55
N PRO A 234 20.74 3.18 -9.32
CA PRO A 234 20.13 3.80 -8.13
C PRO A 234 19.79 5.29 -8.29
N HIS A 235 20.62 6.04 -9.02
CA HIS A 235 20.42 7.47 -9.27
C HIS A 235 19.25 7.78 -10.23
N ALA A 236 18.77 6.80 -10.98
CA ALA A 236 17.63 6.93 -11.90
C ALA A 236 16.29 6.58 -11.23
N VAL A 237 16.31 6.08 -9.99
CA VAL A 237 15.11 5.70 -9.24
C VAL A 237 14.62 6.90 -8.43
N THR A 238 13.53 7.52 -8.87
CA THR A 238 12.80 8.52 -8.06
C THR A 238 11.72 7.87 -7.23
N SER A 239 11.67 8.19 -5.95
CA SER A 239 10.68 7.66 -5.00
C SER A 239 9.43 8.56 -4.89
N CYS A 240 8.33 7.98 -4.38
CA CYS A 240 7.11 8.73 -4.08
C CYS A 240 7.37 9.88 -3.10
N SER A 241 8.23 9.67 -2.11
CA SER A 241 8.63 10.71 -1.16
C SER A 241 9.43 11.86 -1.79
N GLN A 242 10.10 11.63 -2.93
CA GLN A 242 10.83 12.66 -3.67
C GLN A 242 9.99 13.39 -4.73
N SER A 243 9.19 12.66 -5.50
CA SER A 243 8.41 13.22 -6.61
C SER A 243 6.98 13.61 -6.22
N GLY A 244 6.52 13.20 -5.05
CA GLY A 244 5.13 13.29 -4.62
C GLY A 244 4.24 12.29 -5.35
N VAL A 245 3.02 12.13 -4.84
CA VAL A 245 1.98 11.30 -5.45
C VAL A 245 0.61 11.86 -5.12
N LEU A 246 -0.26 11.99 -6.13
CA LEU A 246 -1.65 12.37 -5.91
C LEU A 246 -2.42 11.15 -5.42
N GLY A 247 -3.04 11.21 -4.24
CA GLY A 247 -3.63 10.04 -3.56
C GLY A 247 -4.70 9.29 -4.36
N THR A 248 -5.38 9.94 -5.32
CA THR A 248 -6.35 9.30 -6.21
C THR A 248 -5.71 8.30 -7.17
N VAL A 249 -4.42 8.48 -7.52
CA VAL A 249 -3.70 7.60 -8.44
C VAL A 249 -3.46 6.21 -7.84
N PRO A 250 -2.79 6.04 -6.69
CA PRO A 250 -2.67 4.73 -6.06
C PRO A 250 -4.04 4.21 -5.59
N GLY A 251 -4.98 5.09 -5.21
CA GLY A 251 -6.38 4.75 -4.96
C GLY A 251 -7.03 3.96 -6.11
N LEU A 252 -6.94 4.51 -7.32
CA LEU A 252 -7.45 3.91 -8.54
C LEU A 252 -6.71 2.62 -8.89
N ILE A 253 -5.38 2.63 -8.91
CA ILE A 253 -4.59 1.46 -9.28
C ILE A 253 -4.82 0.30 -8.30
N GLY A 254 -4.86 0.55 -6.99
CA GLY A 254 -5.13 -0.50 -6.02
C GLY A 254 -6.55 -1.08 -6.10
N THR A 255 -7.54 -0.26 -6.49
CA THR A 255 -8.89 -0.74 -6.82
C THR A 255 -8.87 -1.66 -8.05
N LEU A 256 -8.11 -1.29 -9.09
CA LEU A 256 -7.93 -2.13 -10.26
C LEU A 256 -7.14 -3.42 -9.95
N GLN A 257 -6.19 -3.39 -9.01
CA GLN A 257 -5.52 -4.61 -8.52
C GLN A 257 -6.56 -5.58 -7.91
N ALA A 258 -7.44 -5.10 -7.02
CA ALA A 258 -8.50 -5.93 -6.44
C ALA A 258 -9.42 -6.52 -7.52
N GLN A 259 -9.74 -5.76 -8.56
CA GLN A 259 -10.54 -6.24 -9.69
C GLN A 259 -9.86 -7.39 -10.45
N GLU A 260 -8.55 -7.31 -10.71
CA GLU A 260 -7.82 -8.40 -11.37
C GLU A 260 -7.76 -9.66 -10.49
N VAL A 261 -7.54 -9.49 -9.19
CA VAL A 261 -7.58 -10.59 -8.22
C VAL A 261 -8.94 -11.29 -8.24
N ILE A 262 -10.04 -10.53 -8.12
CA ILE A 262 -11.41 -11.10 -8.13
C ILE A 262 -11.63 -11.91 -9.41
N LYS A 263 -11.25 -11.38 -10.58
CA LYS A 263 -11.35 -12.09 -11.85
C LYS A 263 -10.58 -13.40 -11.84
N ILE A 264 -9.32 -13.39 -11.40
CA ILE A 264 -8.50 -14.60 -11.32
C ILE A 264 -9.16 -15.64 -10.41
N VAL A 265 -9.64 -15.23 -9.23
CA VAL A 265 -10.30 -16.14 -8.27
C VAL A 265 -11.56 -16.76 -8.86
N VAL A 266 -12.37 -15.99 -9.59
CA VAL A 266 -13.58 -16.54 -10.24
C VAL A 266 -13.28 -17.23 -11.58
N GLU A 267 -12.02 -17.45 -11.92
CA GLU A 267 -11.52 -18.09 -13.16
C GLU A 267 -11.86 -17.32 -14.44
N MET A 268 -12.04 -16.00 -14.33
CA MET A 268 -12.08 -15.11 -15.47
C MET A 268 -10.65 -14.76 -15.92
N GLN A 269 -10.48 -14.52 -17.23
CA GLN A 269 -9.20 -14.04 -17.74
C GLN A 269 -8.90 -12.63 -17.21
N PRO A 270 -7.76 -12.41 -16.53
CA PRO A 270 -7.34 -11.08 -16.14
C PRO A 270 -7.13 -10.19 -17.38
N SER A 271 -7.56 -8.94 -17.30
CA SER A 271 -7.50 -7.97 -18.40
C SER A 271 -6.07 -7.61 -18.75
N TYR A 272 -5.21 -7.58 -17.73
CA TYR A 272 -3.83 -7.09 -17.81
C TYR A 272 -2.79 -8.22 -17.72
N ALA A 273 -3.16 -9.46 -18.04
CA ALA A 273 -2.18 -10.46 -18.44
C ALA A 273 -1.67 -10.15 -19.85
N LYS A 274 -0.35 -10.18 -20.07
CA LYS A 274 0.33 -9.78 -21.32
C LYS A 274 -0.03 -8.36 -21.78
N LYS A 275 -0.49 -7.50 -20.87
CA LYS A 275 -0.80 -6.10 -21.15
C LYS A 275 -0.42 -5.26 -19.94
N MET A 276 0.07 -4.05 -20.20
CA MET A 276 0.34 -3.05 -19.17
C MET A 276 -0.63 -1.91 -19.33
N LEU A 277 -1.41 -1.64 -18.28
CA LEU A 277 -2.18 -0.42 -18.17
C LEU A 277 -1.25 0.71 -17.74
N LEU A 278 -1.35 1.84 -18.43
CA LEU A 278 -0.79 3.12 -18.03
C LEU A 278 -1.95 4.10 -17.85
N TYR A 279 -2.03 4.71 -16.68
CA TYR A 279 -2.97 5.78 -16.37
C TYR A 279 -2.21 7.09 -16.26
N ASP A 280 -2.60 8.08 -17.05
CA ASP A 280 -2.14 9.46 -16.93
C ASP A 280 -3.26 10.26 -16.26
N GLY A 281 -3.07 10.61 -15.00
CA GLY A 281 -4.03 11.36 -14.20
C GLY A 281 -4.16 12.84 -14.57
N ARG A 282 -3.17 13.42 -15.28
CA ARG A 282 -3.27 14.82 -15.76
C ARG A 282 -4.20 14.90 -16.95
N ALA A 283 -4.04 13.98 -17.90
CA ALA A 283 -4.88 13.91 -19.09
C ALA A 283 -6.18 13.13 -18.86
N GLY A 284 -6.28 12.36 -17.77
CA GLY A 284 -7.40 11.46 -17.49
C GLY A 284 -7.47 10.29 -18.48
N THR A 285 -6.33 9.87 -19.05
CA THR A 285 -6.30 8.86 -20.11
C THR A 285 -5.80 7.52 -19.62
N PHE A 286 -6.36 6.45 -20.20
CA PHE A 286 -5.88 5.09 -20.03
C PHE A 286 -5.27 4.61 -21.33
N ARG A 287 -4.04 4.11 -21.27
CA ARG A 287 -3.35 3.46 -22.39
C ARG A 287 -3.05 2.02 -22.02
N VAL A 288 -3.27 1.10 -22.95
CA VAL A 288 -2.96 -0.31 -22.75
C VAL A 288 -1.89 -0.72 -23.74
N ILE A 289 -0.72 -1.07 -23.25
CA ILE A 289 0.40 -1.56 -24.05
C ILE A 289 0.36 -3.08 -24.03
N ARG A 290 0.48 -3.70 -25.20
CA ARG A 290 0.64 -5.16 -25.30
C ARG A 290 2.07 -5.54 -24.94
N LEU A 291 2.20 -6.51 -24.05
CA LEU A 291 3.49 -7.08 -23.64
C LEU A 291 3.74 -8.35 -24.44
N ARG A 292 5.02 -8.65 -24.65
CA ARG A 292 5.41 -9.97 -25.14
C ARG A 292 5.06 -11.03 -24.10
N GLY A 293 4.92 -12.27 -24.53
CA GLY A 293 4.80 -13.41 -23.62
C GLY A 293 6.12 -13.64 -22.86
N LYS A 294 6.14 -14.74 -22.12
CA LYS A 294 7.35 -15.25 -21.46
C LYS A 294 8.59 -15.22 -22.38
N ASP A 295 9.68 -14.65 -21.89
CA ASP A 295 10.98 -14.69 -22.56
C ASP A 295 11.69 -16.01 -22.22
N MET A 296 12.02 -16.78 -23.26
CA MET A 296 12.66 -18.09 -23.13
C MET A 296 14.09 -18.01 -22.60
N GLN A 297 14.74 -16.85 -22.71
CA GLN A 297 16.08 -16.59 -22.16
C GLN A 297 16.04 -15.89 -20.79
N CYS A 298 14.86 -15.69 -20.21
CA CYS A 298 14.72 -15.01 -18.92
C CYS A 298 15.51 -15.74 -17.83
N ALA A 299 16.27 -14.99 -17.03
CA ALA A 299 17.14 -15.53 -16.00
C ALA A 299 16.41 -16.34 -14.90
N ILE A 300 15.11 -16.17 -14.73
CA ILE A 300 14.34 -16.88 -13.69
C ILE A 300 13.23 -17.78 -14.23
N CYS A 301 12.50 -17.35 -15.27
CA CYS A 301 11.41 -18.16 -15.81
C CYS A 301 11.75 -18.84 -17.14
N GLY A 302 12.89 -18.53 -17.78
CA GLY A 302 13.28 -19.12 -19.07
C GLY A 302 13.49 -20.64 -19.04
N GLU A 303 13.84 -21.24 -20.18
CA GLU A 303 14.05 -22.71 -20.27
C GLU A 303 15.23 -23.20 -19.41
N ASN A 304 16.24 -22.35 -19.25
CA ASN A 304 17.44 -22.64 -18.45
C ASN A 304 17.61 -21.54 -17.39
N PRO A 305 16.83 -21.58 -16.30
CA PRO A 305 16.85 -20.53 -15.29
C PRO A 305 18.18 -20.52 -14.54
N LYS A 306 18.78 -19.33 -14.41
CA LYS A 306 20.00 -19.07 -13.64
C LYS A 306 19.71 -18.67 -12.19
N ILE A 307 18.53 -18.08 -11.96
CA ILE A 307 18.04 -17.69 -10.64
C ILE A 307 17.16 -18.82 -10.15
N VAL A 308 17.64 -19.59 -9.17
CA VAL A 308 16.93 -20.72 -8.56
C VAL A 308 16.64 -20.50 -7.07
N GLN A 309 17.18 -19.43 -6.50
CA GLN A 309 17.01 -19.06 -5.10
C GLN A 309 16.91 -17.54 -4.98
N LEU A 310 16.28 -17.09 -3.90
CA LEU A 310 16.20 -15.67 -3.56
C LEU A 310 17.57 -15.17 -3.07
N VAL A 311 17.89 -13.92 -3.39
CA VAL A 311 19.13 -13.24 -2.98
C VAL A 311 18.82 -12.02 -2.13
N ASN A 312 19.84 -11.32 -1.63
CA ASN A 312 19.61 -10.01 -1.03
C ASN A 312 19.29 -8.97 -2.12
N TYR A 313 18.02 -8.57 -2.22
CA TYR A 313 17.56 -7.65 -3.27
C TYR A 313 17.96 -6.20 -3.04
N GLU A 314 18.23 -5.80 -1.80
CA GLU A 314 18.75 -4.45 -1.53
C GLU A 314 20.20 -4.32 -2.00
N GLU A 315 21.01 -5.36 -1.79
CA GLU A 315 22.37 -5.43 -2.32
C GLU A 315 22.36 -5.51 -3.85
N PHE A 316 21.49 -6.34 -4.42
CA PHE A 316 21.34 -6.49 -5.87
C PHE A 316 20.92 -5.19 -6.56
N CYS A 317 19.93 -4.48 -5.99
CA CYS A 317 19.45 -3.21 -6.53
C CYS A 317 20.31 -2.01 -6.11
N LYS A 318 21.22 -2.19 -5.14
CA LYS A 318 21.99 -1.12 -4.50
C LYS A 318 21.08 0.01 -3.97
N THR A 319 19.91 -0.37 -3.47
CA THR A 319 18.88 0.52 -2.92
C THR A 319 18.16 -0.15 -1.76
N GLU A 320 17.78 0.62 -0.74
CA GLU A 320 16.99 0.10 0.38
C GLU A 320 15.53 -0.15 -0.03
N ALA A 321 14.90 -1.17 0.56
CA ALA A 321 13.48 -1.47 0.45
C ALA A 321 12.66 -0.62 1.43
N ARG A 322 12.92 0.69 1.44
CA ARG A 322 12.23 1.71 2.24
C ARG A 322 12.01 2.93 1.35
N ASP A 323 10.99 3.74 1.61
CA ASP A 323 10.75 5.03 0.91
C ASP A 323 11.78 6.12 1.33
N LEU A 324 12.93 5.71 1.86
CA LEU A 324 14.03 6.60 2.23
C LEU A 324 15.00 6.69 1.05
N ALA A 325 14.94 7.82 0.34
CA ALA A 325 15.90 8.17 -0.70
C ALA A 325 17.36 7.93 -0.25
N HIS A 326 18.13 7.24 -1.09
CA HIS A 326 19.54 6.95 -0.86
C HIS A 326 20.33 8.24 -0.61
N GLN A 327 21.17 8.29 0.42
CA GLN A 327 22.12 9.39 0.57
C GLN A 327 23.20 9.27 -0.49
N ILE A 328 23.38 10.32 -1.28
CA ILE A 328 24.49 10.45 -2.22
C ILE A 328 25.66 11.10 -1.47
N SER A 329 26.89 10.71 -1.82
CA SER A 329 28.12 11.36 -1.34
C SER A 329 28.99 11.70 -2.54
N CYS A 330 28.74 12.86 -3.15
CA CYS A 330 29.54 13.36 -4.28
C CYS A 330 30.37 14.60 -3.95
N LEU A 331 30.19 15.20 -2.77
CA LEU A 331 31.08 16.23 -2.23
C LEU A 331 31.94 15.69 -1.09
N PRO A 332 33.18 16.20 -0.91
CA PRO A 332 34.00 15.90 0.25
C PRO A 332 33.46 16.63 1.51
N GLU A 333 33.79 16.14 2.71
CA GLU A 333 33.17 16.62 3.97
C GLU A 333 33.38 18.12 4.23
N GLU A 334 34.52 18.68 3.83
CA GLU A 334 34.86 20.10 4.00
C GLU A 334 33.94 21.07 3.22
N ASP A 335 33.29 20.55 2.18
CA ASP A 335 32.37 21.28 1.30
C ASP A 335 30.91 21.16 1.75
N ARG A 336 30.68 20.53 2.90
CA ARG A 336 29.36 20.29 3.46
C ARG A 336 29.24 20.93 4.83
N VAL A 337 28.02 21.31 5.21
CA VAL A 337 27.75 21.96 6.50
C VAL A 337 26.55 21.31 7.19
N THR A 338 26.64 21.09 8.49
CA THR A 338 25.54 20.52 9.28
C THR A 338 24.47 21.57 9.58
N VAL A 339 23.24 21.10 9.79
CA VAL A 339 22.11 21.98 10.15
C VAL A 339 22.29 22.68 11.49
N GLN A 340 23.00 22.07 12.45
CA GLN A 340 23.34 22.71 13.72
C GLN A 340 24.28 23.90 13.52
N HIS A 341 25.26 23.75 12.63
CA HIS A 341 26.17 24.85 12.29
C HIS A 341 25.40 25.98 11.58
N ILE A 342 24.51 25.63 10.63
CA ILE A 342 23.61 26.62 10.02
C ILE A 342 22.76 27.34 11.08
N GLY A 343 22.19 26.61 12.04
CA GLY A 343 21.40 27.21 13.11
C GLY A 343 22.21 28.15 13.99
N HIS A 344 23.46 27.82 14.28
CA HIS A 344 24.38 28.73 14.96
C HIS A 344 24.64 30.00 14.14
N LEU A 345 24.99 29.84 12.85
CA LEU A 345 25.26 30.97 11.97
C LEU A 345 24.05 31.91 11.85
N MET A 346 22.84 31.37 11.65
CA MET A 346 21.60 32.14 11.58
C MET A 346 21.32 32.94 12.86
N ASN A 347 21.73 32.45 14.03
CA ASN A 347 21.58 33.16 15.30
C ASN A 347 22.61 34.29 15.48
N THR A 348 23.77 34.20 14.81
CA THR A 348 24.90 35.14 14.98
C THR A 348 25.00 36.17 13.85
N GLY A 349 24.33 35.96 12.72
CA GLY A 349 24.36 36.86 11.57
C GLY A 349 23.52 36.37 10.40
N ALA A 350 23.64 37.04 9.25
CA ALA A 350 22.89 36.69 8.05
C ALA A 350 23.53 35.49 7.32
N CYS A 351 22.75 34.44 7.10
CA CYS A 351 23.09 33.33 6.22
C CYS A 351 22.31 33.42 4.92
N TRP A 352 22.89 33.05 3.79
CA TRP A 352 22.23 33.11 2.49
C TRP A 352 22.16 31.73 1.86
N PHE A 353 21.02 31.42 1.25
CA PHE A 353 20.76 30.09 0.71
C PHE A 353 20.40 30.14 -0.77
N ILE A 354 20.88 29.16 -1.50
CA ILE A 354 20.31 28.76 -2.79
C ILE A 354 19.46 27.53 -2.52
N ASP A 355 18.15 27.68 -2.64
CA ASP A 355 17.23 26.57 -2.64
C ASP A 355 17.13 25.98 -4.05
N CYS A 356 17.74 24.82 -4.23
CA CYS A 356 17.80 24.15 -5.53
C CYS A 356 16.61 23.24 -5.84
N ARG A 357 15.56 23.27 -4.99
CA ARG A 357 14.31 22.55 -5.26
C ARG A 357 13.51 23.23 -6.38
N PRO A 358 12.58 22.51 -7.04
CA PRO A 358 11.63 23.12 -7.96
C PRO A 358 10.78 24.23 -7.29
N PRO A 359 10.28 25.22 -8.06
CA PRO A 359 9.53 26.36 -7.49
C PRO A 359 8.34 25.95 -6.61
N HIS A 360 7.57 24.94 -7.04
CA HIS A 360 6.42 24.46 -6.27
C HIS A 360 6.79 23.83 -4.92
N GLN A 361 8.02 23.32 -4.75
CA GLN A 361 8.51 22.84 -3.45
C GLN A 361 9.02 23.98 -2.58
N TYR A 362 9.64 24.99 -3.20
CA TYR A 362 10.07 26.21 -2.54
C TYR A 362 8.89 27.01 -1.97
N GLU A 363 7.78 27.08 -2.72
CA GLU A 363 6.54 27.74 -2.30
C GLU A 363 5.88 27.11 -1.06
N ILE A 364 6.14 25.82 -0.77
CA ILE A 364 5.61 25.15 0.43
C ILE A 364 6.20 25.79 1.70
N ALA A 365 7.53 25.92 1.73
CA ALA A 365 8.29 26.49 2.83
C ALA A 365 9.75 26.63 2.43
N HIS A 366 10.41 27.71 2.84
CA HIS A 366 11.83 27.98 2.60
C HIS A 366 12.38 28.89 3.70
N PHE A 367 13.70 28.96 3.83
CA PHE A 367 14.32 29.97 4.70
C PHE A 367 14.15 31.37 4.12
N GLU A 368 13.94 32.38 4.96
CA GLU A 368 13.65 33.76 4.54
C GLU A 368 14.71 34.35 3.59
N THR A 369 15.98 34.00 3.79
CA THR A 369 17.12 34.45 2.98
C THR A 369 17.45 33.51 1.82
N ALA A 370 16.62 32.51 1.56
CA ALA A 370 16.80 31.62 0.43
C ALA A 370 16.33 32.29 -0.86
N ILE A 371 17.08 32.09 -1.94
CA ILE A 371 16.59 32.34 -3.30
C ILE A 371 16.30 31.00 -3.98
N ASN A 372 15.24 30.91 -4.78
CA ASN A 372 14.96 29.71 -5.55
C ASN A 372 15.77 29.68 -6.84
N LEU A 373 16.72 28.75 -6.95
CA LEU A 373 17.46 28.47 -8.18
C LEU A 373 17.45 26.96 -8.43
N PRO A 374 16.40 26.42 -9.09
CA PRO A 374 16.23 24.98 -9.25
C PRO A 374 17.43 24.29 -9.92
N LEU A 375 17.74 23.06 -9.50
CA LEU A 375 18.87 22.29 -10.06
C LEU A 375 18.84 22.20 -11.59
N ASP A 376 17.67 21.96 -12.20
CA ASP A 376 17.52 21.93 -13.65
C ASP A 376 17.91 23.25 -14.32
N SER A 377 17.62 24.38 -13.67
CA SER A 377 18.03 25.71 -14.15
C SER A 377 19.53 25.92 -14.00
N ILE A 378 20.16 25.38 -12.96
CA ILE A 378 21.62 25.40 -12.78
C ILE A 378 22.29 24.58 -13.89
N VAL A 379 21.80 23.36 -14.13
CA VAL A 379 22.36 22.43 -15.14
C VAL A 379 22.19 22.97 -16.56
N ARG A 380 21.10 23.67 -16.88
CA ARG A 380 20.87 24.21 -18.22
C ARG A 380 21.42 25.63 -18.43
N GLY A 381 21.49 26.43 -17.38
CA GLY A 381 21.87 27.84 -17.46
C GLY A 381 23.32 28.05 -17.91
N SER A 382 23.56 29.14 -18.64
CA SER A 382 24.91 29.59 -18.97
C SER A 382 25.61 30.23 -17.75
N SER A 383 26.94 30.34 -17.79
CA SER A 383 27.70 30.99 -16.71
C SER A 383 27.26 32.44 -16.49
N THR A 384 26.98 33.20 -17.56
CA THR A 384 26.50 34.60 -17.48
C THR A 384 25.16 34.71 -16.77
N GLU A 385 24.17 33.89 -17.15
CA GLU A 385 22.84 33.91 -16.52
C GLU A 385 22.90 33.55 -15.03
N LEU A 386 23.76 32.59 -14.67
CA LEU A 386 23.97 32.22 -13.27
C LEU A 386 24.61 33.38 -12.49
N LYS A 387 25.63 34.04 -13.03
CA LYS A 387 26.25 35.21 -12.39
C LYS A 387 25.26 36.33 -12.14
N GLU A 388 24.40 36.65 -13.10
CA GLU A 388 23.37 37.68 -12.95
C GLU A 388 22.40 37.38 -11.80
N LYS A 389 21.98 36.11 -11.66
CA LYS A 389 21.08 35.69 -10.58
C LYS A 389 21.75 35.68 -9.20
N LEU A 390 23.05 35.44 -9.16
CA LEU A 390 23.84 35.30 -7.93
C LEU A 390 24.52 36.61 -7.50
N ILE A 391 24.50 37.66 -8.33
CA ILE A 391 25.27 38.89 -8.10
C ILE A 391 24.94 39.60 -6.79
N GLN A 392 23.71 39.43 -6.31
CA GLN A 392 23.21 40.02 -5.06
C GLN A 392 23.57 39.18 -3.81
N LEU A 393 24.10 37.97 -3.99
CA LEU A 393 24.50 37.11 -2.88
C LEU A 393 25.93 37.44 -2.39
N PRO A 394 26.20 37.22 -1.09
CA PRO A 394 27.55 37.33 -0.54
C PRO A 394 28.47 36.21 -1.05
N GLU A 395 29.73 36.23 -0.65
CA GLU A 395 30.72 35.21 -1.04
C GLU A 395 30.35 33.81 -0.52
N ASP A 396 30.08 33.67 0.78
CA ASP A 396 29.67 32.38 1.36
C ASP A 396 28.16 32.14 1.16
N VAL A 397 27.83 31.11 0.38
CA VAL A 397 26.45 30.76 0.05
C VAL A 397 26.21 29.27 0.29
N PHE A 398 25.15 28.96 1.03
CA PHE A 398 24.77 27.58 1.29
C PHE A 398 23.75 27.09 0.26
N VAL A 399 23.91 25.87 -0.25
CA VAL A 399 22.95 25.27 -1.17
C VAL A 399 22.14 24.24 -0.40
N ILE A 400 20.82 24.38 -0.44
CA ILE A 400 19.90 23.52 0.29
C ILE A 400 18.88 22.89 -0.66
N CYS A 401 18.49 21.66 -0.33
CA CYS A 401 17.33 20.99 -0.91
C CYS A 401 16.57 20.26 0.19
N ASN A 402 15.63 19.38 -0.18
CA ASN A 402 14.82 18.71 0.84
C ASN A 402 15.63 17.72 1.71
N ARG A 403 16.56 16.96 1.10
CA ARG A 403 17.27 15.84 1.76
C ARG A 403 18.81 15.89 1.67
N GLY A 404 19.38 16.94 1.11
CA GLY A 404 20.83 17.08 0.95
C GLY A 404 21.45 16.34 -0.26
N ASN A 405 20.65 15.70 -1.12
CA ASN A 405 21.18 15.00 -2.32
C ASN A 405 21.33 15.96 -3.51
N GLN A 406 20.25 16.64 -3.90
CA GLN A 406 20.25 17.58 -5.03
C GLN A 406 21.15 18.80 -4.78
N SER A 407 21.32 19.20 -3.52
CA SER A 407 22.20 20.30 -3.15
C SER A 407 23.66 19.99 -3.44
N GLN A 408 24.11 18.75 -3.23
CA GLN A 408 25.47 18.35 -3.60
C GLN A 408 25.71 18.45 -5.12
N MET A 409 24.76 17.96 -5.92
CA MET A 409 24.82 18.06 -7.39
C MET A 409 24.80 19.52 -7.84
N ALA A 410 23.96 20.36 -7.22
CA ALA A 410 23.88 21.78 -7.52
C ALA A 410 25.20 22.51 -7.24
N VAL A 411 25.87 22.22 -6.10
CA VAL A 411 27.18 22.76 -5.77
C VAL A 411 28.23 22.37 -6.81
N GLN A 412 28.28 21.09 -7.20
CA GLN A 412 29.23 20.64 -8.24
C GLN A 412 29.03 21.38 -9.56
N GLU A 413 27.79 21.50 -10.02
CA GLU A 413 27.49 22.18 -11.29
C GLU A 413 27.71 23.70 -11.21
N LEU A 414 27.39 24.34 -10.09
CA LEU A 414 27.71 25.77 -9.87
C LEU A 414 29.22 26.01 -9.94
N ARG A 415 30.02 25.21 -9.20
CA ARG A 415 31.49 25.33 -9.21
C ARG A 415 32.09 25.06 -10.58
N LYS A 416 31.57 24.07 -11.30
CA LYS A 416 32.02 23.73 -12.65
C LYS A 416 31.76 24.87 -13.65
N LYS A 417 30.62 25.54 -13.55
CA LYS A 417 30.21 26.60 -14.50
C LYS A 417 30.72 27.99 -14.14
N LEU A 418 31.04 28.21 -12.87
CA LEU A 418 31.54 29.48 -12.33
C LEU A 418 33.02 29.39 -11.95
N ASN A 419 33.74 28.38 -12.44
CA ASN A 419 35.16 28.13 -12.16
C ASN A 419 36.06 29.34 -12.49
N ASP A 420 35.68 30.16 -13.47
CA ASP A 420 36.39 31.38 -13.86
C ASP A 420 36.18 32.56 -12.87
N ASP A 421 35.30 32.40 -11.87
CA ASP A 421 34.89 33.45 -10.94
C ASP A 421 34.89 32.91 -9.50
N CYS A 422 36.00 33.09 -8.80
CA CYS A 422 36.20 32.58 -7.44
C CYS A 422 35.45 33.37 -6.36
N ARG A 423 34.50 34.25 -6.72
CA ARG A 423 33.77 35.09 -5.77
C ARG A 423 32.95 34.27 -4.77
N TRP A 424 32.30 33.20 -5.21
CA TRP A 424 31.35 32.47 -4.37
C TRP A 424 31.90 31.14 -3.86
N ASN A 425 31.74 30.92 -2.57
CA ASN A 425 32.03 29.68 -1.89
C ASN A 425 30.71 28.94 -1.60
N PHE A 426 30.41 27.94 -2.44
CA PHE A 426 29.20 27.13 -2.30
C PHE A 426 29.45 25.92 -1.41
N LYS A 427 28.62 25.73 -0.38
CA LYS A 427 28.60 24.51 0.45
C LYS A 427 27.21 23.93 0.53
N ASP A 428 27.07 22.60 0.52
CA ASP A 428 25.75 21.98 0.68
C ASP A 428 25.35 21.82 2.16
N VAL A 429 24.06 21.92 2.44
CA VAL A 429 23.52 21.63 3.79
C VAL A 429 23.22 20.14 3.91
N ILE A 430 23.94 19.46 4.80
CA ILE A 430 23.82 18.01 5.04
C ILE A 430 22.40 17.69 5.49
N GLY A 431 21.73 16.79 4.77
CA GLY A 431 20.37 16.34 5.08
C GLY A 431 19.26 17.34 4.76
N GLY A 432 19.60 18.56 4.32
CA GLY A 432 18.64 19.56 3.85
C GLY A 432 17.59 19.99 4.89
N TYR A 433 16.42 20.40 4.42
CA TYR A 433 15.32 20.82 5.30
C TYR A 433 14.80 19.72 6.23
N LEU A 434 14.87 18.44 5.84
CA LEU A 434 14.47 17.35 6.75
C LEU A 434 15.39 17.22 7.96
N ALA A 435 16.70 17.37 7.77
CA ALA A 435 17.63 17.41 8.90
C ALA A 435 17.38 18.66 9.77
N TRP A 436 17.06 19.80 9.15
CA TRP A 436 16.74 21.03 9.89
C TRP A 436 15.54 20.84 10.82
N VAL A 437 14.44 20.27 10.33
CA VAL A 437 13.25 20.00 11.15
C VAL A 437 13.56 19.02 12.28
N ARG A 438 14.30 17.96 11.97
CA ARG A 438 14.61 16.92 12.95
C ARG A 438 15.54 17.40 14.07
N GLU A 439 16.50 18.27 13.75
CA GLU A 439 17.65 18.52 14.63
C GLU A 439 17.72 19.96 15.15
N VAL A 440 17.00 20.90 14.55
CA VAL A 440 17.08 22.33 14.90
C VAL A 440 15.71 22.93 15.21
N ASP A 441 14.76 22.85 14.28
CA ASP A 441 13.43 23.44 14.44
C ASP A 441 12.30 22.50 13.99
N PRO A 442 11.75 21.69 14.92
CA PRO A 442 10.63 20.79 14.64
C PRO A 442 9.34 21.48 14.17
N THR A 443 9.25 22.80 14.31
CA THR A 443 8.06 23.58 13.90
C THR A 443 8.14 24.10 12.48
N PHE A 444 9.33 24.05 11.85
CA PHE A 444 9.51 24.51 10.48
C PHE A 444 8.68 23.64 9.52
N PRO A 445 7.84 24.25 8.65
CA PRO A 445 7.00 23.49 7.74
C PRO A 445 7.88 22.79 6.70
N CYS A 446 7.81 21.46 6.65
CA CYS A 446 8.56 20.67 5.68
C CYS A 446 7.75 19.46 5.24
N PHE A 447 8.00 19.01 4.01
CA PHE A 447 7.40 17.79 3.45
C PHE A 447 8.48 16.73 3.33
N GLY A 448 8.17 15.48 3.67
CA GLY A 448 9.11 14.38 3.47
C GLY A 448 8.62 13.07 4.00
#